data_AF-A0A1F9B940-F1
#
_entry.id   AF-A0A1F9B940-F1
#
_cell.length_a   1.000
_cell.length_b   1.000
_cell.length_c   1.000
_cell.angle_alpha   90.00
_cell.angle_beta   90.00
_cell.angle_gamma   90.00
#
_symmetry.space_group_name_H-M   'P 1'
#
loop_
_entity.id
_entity.type
_entity.pdbx_description
1 polymer ?
#
loop_
_entity_poly.entity_id
_entity_poly.type
_entity_poly.pdbx_seq_one_letter_code
_entity_poly.pdbx_strand_id
1 'polypeptide(L)'
;MFTAQMLNIIKSVNSILKSCKIFVGRNPVYIYAPAIIFFPLMPFQLNCGFAGLMTFKIKQKLTELTADIDLGELWEKIRSRGLKNVLDEKITAEGYLNGLETLKSMENTVLELKSESAQEALFFQTKKTKKLLGVIEGMKLFITGEEKQLEANAEKFISADLEIVNSRIILLKDLQWSLEKDILSNFGKIIELSGADETGAVNPASFKKYRKINFLLNSLDRLEVRGRDSAGLQIVFAMEKEETLENIIAALKEEKLYKDYLKRSREGDLVNGSIWIAPKASSATDEAINVTFTYKTFSIVGELGRNVRDLRQAIKKDRILQHFARMETLCETTLSHTRWASVGSITEENCHPINNYRRSQPEMDFPFYPKAKAQINVVLNGDIDNYSALRAQLETERELIAAEITTDTKIIPLQIEKYLVAGNNLAEAFRLAVKDFEGSHAIAMTSDLEPGKVFLALKGSGQSIYIGIGSDQYMFSSELYGLVEVMPNFVKMNGETGNRRESAATGQIFILDQSSPGGLTGIAACYYDGKAISIKKSDIHKAEITTRDIDRGDYSHFFLKEISESAVSIKRTLQGFVFY
;
A
#
# COMPACT_ATOMS: atom_id res chain seq x y z
N MET A 1 32.31 1.94 33.71
CA MET A 1 31.75 1.85 32.34
C MET A 1 32.04 0.52 31.65
N PHE A 2 33.25 -0.05 31.77
CA PHE A 2 33.61 -1.33 31.12
C PHE A 2 32.82 -2.56 31.59
N THR A 3 32.52 -2.66 32.88
CA THR A 3 31.78 -3.81 33.46
C THR A 3 30.30 -3.83 33.08
N ALA A 4 29.65 -2.67 32.95
CA ALA A 4 28.26 -2.55 32.53
C ALA A 4 28.05 -2.88 31.04
N GLN A 5 29.02 -2.51 30.17
CA GLN A 5 29.01 -2.89 28.76
C GLN A 5 29.19 -4.40 28.58
N MET A 6 30.07 -5.04 29.35
CA MET A 6 30.29 -6.49 29.28
C MET A 6 29.05 -7.28 29.72
N LEU A 7 28.38 -6.87 30.79
CA LEU A 7 27.13 -7.48 31.25
C LEU A 7 25.97 -7.31 30.25
N ASN A 8 25.90 -6.19 29.54
CA ASN A 8 24.91 -5.98 28.47
C ASN A 8 25.21 -6.81 27.22
N ILE A 9 26.48 -6.99 26.85
CA ILE A 9 26.89 -7.87 25.75
C ILE A 9 26.56 -9.33 26.08
N ILE A 10 26.82 -9.78 27.31
CA ILE A 10 26.50 -11.14 27.75
C ILE A 10 24.98 -11.37 27.80
N LYS A 11 24.19 -10.38 28.26
CA LYS A 11 22.72 -10.44 28.21
C LYS A 11 22.17 -10.44 26.78
N SER A 12 22.74 -9.65 25.86
CA SER A 12 22.33 -9.66 24.46
C SER A 12 22.68 -10.99 23.79
N VAL A 13 23.85 -11.57 24.07
CA VAL A 13 24.25 -12.88 23.55
C VAL A 13 23.35 -14.00 24.08
N ASN A 14 22.98 -13.98 25.36
CA ASN A 14 22.03 -14.94 25.93
C ASN A 14 20.61 -14.79 25.38
N SER A 15 20.16 -13.57 25.08
CA SER A 15 18.88 -13.33 24.41
C SER A 15 18.90 -13.84 22.97
N ILE A 16 20.02 -13.65 22.25
CA ILE A 16 20.20 -14.11 20.87
C ILE A 16 20.19 -15.65 20.82
N LEU A 17 20.94 -16.31 21.70
CA LEU A 17 20.98 -17.78 21.80
C LEU A 17 19.61 -18.40 22.08
N LYS A 18 18.73 -17.71 22.81
CA LYS A 18 17.34 -18.18 23.06
C LYS A 18 16.41 -18.02 21.86
N SER A 19 16.71 -17.11 20.94
CA SER A 19 15.89 -16.84 19.74
C SER A 19 16.48 -17.44 18.45
N CYS A 20 17.69 -18.01 18.51
CA CYS A 20 18.43 -18.44 17.33
C CYS A 20 18.06 -19.86 16.92
N LYS A 21 17.52 -20.03 15.71
CA LYS A 21 17.19 -21.34 15.14
C LYS A 21 18.40 -21.95 14.42
N ILE A 22 18.68 -23.24 14.66
CA ILE A 22 19.81 -23.95 14.06
C ILE A 22 19.30 -24.82 12.90
N PHE A 23 19.90 -24.69 11.72
CA PHE A 23 19.56 -25.43 10.51
C PHE A 23 20.77 -26.18 9.96
N VAL A 24 20.56 -27.29 9.25
CA VAL A 24 21.61 -28.02 8.54
C VAL A 24 21.26 -28.11 7.04
N GLY A 25 22.18 -27.70 6.16
CA GLY A 25 22.07 -27.88 4.71
C GLY A 25 20.96 -27.07 4.02
N ARG A 26 20.51 -25.96 4.61
CA ARG A 26 19.43 -25.12 4.06
C ARG A 26 19.98 -23.88 3.36
N ASN A 27 19.35 -23.45 2.26
CA ASN A 27 19.77 -22.25 1.54
C ASN A 27 19.45 -20.98 2.37
N PRO A 28 20.45 -20.09 2.61
CA PRO A 28 20.28 -18.90 3.45
C PRO A 28 19.17 -17.93 3.00
N VAL A 29 18.82 -17.91 1.71
CA VAL A 29 17.78 -17.03 1.16
C VAL A 29 16.39 -17.31 1.76
N TYR A 30 16.16 -18.53 2.23
CA TYR A 30 14.86 -18.98 2.74
C TYR A 30 14.79 -19.07 4.27
N ILE A 31 15.76 -18.51 5.00
CA ILE A 31 15.84 -18.62 6.46
C ILE A 31 15.74 -17.25 7.13
N TYR A 32 14.83 -17.16 8.11
CA TYR A 32 14.67 -15.97 8.96
C TYR A 32 15.76 -15.89 10.04
N ALA A 33 16.38 -14.72 10.20
CA ALA A 33 17.36 -14.43 11.24
C ALA A 33 16.68 -14.07 12.59
N PRO A 34 17.30 -14.40 13.76
CA PRO A 34 18.64 -14.97 13.91
C PRO A 34 18.65 -16.48 13.69
N ALA A 35 19.55 -16.97 12.82
CA ALA A 35 19.70 -18.38 12.53
C ALA A 35 21.17 -18.76 12.31
N ILE A 36 21.53 -20.00 12.67
CA ILE A 36 22.84 -20.60 12.39
C ILE A 36 22.61 -21.75 11.41
N ILE A 37 23.29 -21.72 10.27
CA ILE A 37 23.20 -22.76 9.24
C ILE A 37 24.52 -23.53 9.20
N PHE A 38 24.48 -24.81 9.52
CA PHE A 38 25.60 -25.73 9.33
C PHE A 38 25.50 -26.39 7.97
N PHE A 39 26.56 -26.35 7.17
CA PHE A 39 26.63 -27.15 5.95
C PHE A 39 27.36 -28.46 6.25
N PRO A 40 26.89 -29.62 5.71
CA PRO A 40 27.55 -30.89 5.97
C PRO A 40 28.99 -30.85 5.46
N LEU A 41 29.92 -31.27 6.32
CA LEU A 41 31.31 -31.52 5.94
C LEU A 41 31.35 -32.77 5.07
N MET A 42 31.54 -32.60 3.76
CA MET A 42 31.77 -33.73 2.85
C MET A 42 33.27 -34.00 2.74
N PRO A 43 33.76 -35.18 3.17
CA PRO A 43 35.17 -35.55 3.00
C PRO A 43 35.55 -35.47 1.52
N PHE A 44 36.73 -34.92 1.23
CA PHE A 44 37.32 -34.82 -0.12
C PHE A 44 36.63 -33.85 -1.11
N GLN A 45 35.71 -33.00 -0.66
CA GLN A 45 35.12 -31.93 -1.48
C GLN A 45 35.52 -30.55 -0.93
N LEU A 46 36.33 -29.80 -1.69
CA LEU A 46 36.68 -28.42 -1.37
C LEU A 46 35.54 -27.49 -1.81
N ASN A 47 34.62 -27.22 -0.89
CA ASN A 47 33.58 -26.19 -1.11
C ASN A 47 34.26 -24.81 -1.01
N CYS A 48 34.46 -24.14 -2.15
CA CYS A 48 34.92 -22.75 -2.18
C CYS A 48 33.81 -21.81 -1.67
N GLY A 49 33.69 -21.65 -0.36
CA GLY A 49 32.75 -20.69 0.22
C GLY A 49 32.47 -20.93 1.71
N PHE A 50 32.71 -19.89 2.52
CA PHE A 50 32.33 -19.66 3.92
C PHE A 50 31.77 -20.87 4.72
N ALA A 51 32.53 -21.31 5.73
CA ALA A 51 32.13 -22.37 6.69
C ALA A 51 30.97 -21.99 7.64
N GLY A 52 30.38 -20.81 7.48
CA GLY A 52 29.23 -20.32 8.23
C GLY A 52 28.96 -18.86 7.93
N LEU A 53 27.68 -18.50 7.76
CA LEU A 53 27.24 -17.14 7.47
C LEU A 53 26.25 -16.75 8.57
N MET A 54 26.64 -15.83 9.46
CA MET A 54 25.81 -15.34 10.54
C MET A 54 25.25 -13.98 10.12
N THR A 55 23.94 -13.92 9.87
CA THR A 55 23.24 -12.67 9.55
C THR A 55 22.56 -12.13 10.79
N PHE A 56 22.88 -10.88 11.16
CA PHE A 56 22.16 -10.16 12.20
C PHE A 56 21.23 -9.17 11.54
N LYS A 57 19.91 -9.36 11.68
CA LYS A 57 18.96 -8.27 11.51
C LYS A 57 19.02 -7.48 12.81
N ILE A 58 19.86 -6.45 12.84
CA ILE A 58 19.80 -5.46 13.92
C ILE A 58 18.39 -4.89 13.83
N LYS A 59 17.52 -5.22 14.80
CA LYS A 59 16.28 -4.47 15.01
C LYS A 59 16.73 -3.03 15.06
N GLN A 60 16.39 -2.26 14.03
CA GLN A 60 16.68 -0.84 13.98
C GLN A 60 16.12 -0.30 15.29
N LYS A 61 17.03 0.10 16.18
CA LYS A 61 16.66 0.68 17.46
C LYS A 61 15.73 1.82 17.08
N LEU A 62 14.50 1.86 17.62
CA LEU A 62 13.62 3.01 17.47
C LEU A 62 14.47 4.22 17.84
N THR A 63 14.98 4.93 16.84
CA THR A 63 15.53 6.25 17.02
C THR A 63 14.38 7.02 17.65
N GLU A 64 14.62 7.62 18.80
CA GLU A 64 13.67 8.56 19.39
C GLU A 64 13.23 9.46 18.25
N LEU A 65 11.94 9.41 17.89
CA LEU A 65 11.42 10.18 16.76
C LEU A 65 11.63 11.66 17.11
N THR A 66 12.66 12.26 16.51
CA THR A 66 12.99 13.69 16.62
C THR A 66 12.32 14.51 15.53
N ALA A 67 11.72 13.87 14.52
CA ALA A 67 11.11 14.54 13.37
C ALA A 67 10.12 15.65 13.77
N ASP A 68 9.35 15.50 14.86
CA ASP A 68 8.45 16.55 15.36
C ASP A 68 9.18 17.74 16.01
N ILE A 69 10.36 17.50 16.59
CA ILE A 69 11.25 18.54 17.13
C ILE A 69 11.95 19.25 15.98
N ASP A 70 12.53 18.49 15.05
CA ASP A 70 13.24 18.98 13.87
C ASP A 70 12.33 19.85 13.00
N LEU A 71 11.06 19.45 12.84
CA LEU A 71 10.05 20.23 12.13
C LEU A 71 9.80 21.60 12.78
N GLY A 72 9.75 21.65 14.12
CA GLY A 72 9.58 22.90 14.85
C GLY A 72 10.74 23.85 14.64
N GLU A 73 11.98 23.36 14.69
CA GLU A 73 13.18 24.18 14.44
C GLU A 73 13.27 24.67 12.99
N LEU A 74 12.92 23.81 12.02
CA LEU A 74 12.84 24.18 10.61
C LEU A 74 11.77 25.25 10.37
N TRP A 75 10.61 25.11 11.03
CA TRP A 75 9.55 26.10 10.97
C TRP A 75 9.99 27.48 11.50
N GLU A 76 10.71 27.52 12.62
CA GLU A 76 11.29 28.75 13.16
C GLU A 76 12.25 29.43 12.18
N LYS A 77 13.10 28.64 11.51
CA LYS A 77 14.01 29.15 10.46
C LYS A 77 13.23 29.72 9.28
N ILE A 78 12.22 29.02 8.79
CA ILE A 78 11.38 29.43 7.65
C ILE A 78 10.67 30.77 7.95
N ARG A 79 9.94 30.84 9.08
CA ARG A 79 9.13 32.02 9.42
C ARG A 79 9.97 33.27 9.70
N SER A 80 11.25 33.09 10.06
CA SER A 80 12.18 34.21 10.30
C SER A 80 12.58 34.98 9.03
N ARG A 81 12.35 34.41 7.84
CA ARG A 81 12.72 34.96 6.54
C ARG A 81 11.53 35.04 5.57
N GLY A 82 10.47 35.73 6.01
CA GLY A 82 9.27 36.00 5.23
C GLY A 82 9.47 37.07 4.14
N LEU A 83 8.41 37.34 3.38
CA LEU A 83 8.49 38.15 2.17
C LEU A 83 8.84 39.61 2.47
N LYS A 84 8.43 40.11 3.65
CA LYS A 84 8.85 41.42 4.16
C LYS A 84 10.38 41.59 4.15
N ASN A 85 11.15 40.55 4.48
CA ASN A 85 12.61 40.64 4.45
C ASN A 85 13.15 40.77 3.02
N VAL A 86 12.47 40.19 2.03
CA VAL A 86 12.83 40.34 0.61
C VAL A 86 12.48 41.75 0.13
N LEU A 87 11.28 42.25 0.48
CA LEU A 87 10.81 43.59 0.13
C LEU A 87 11.65 44.71 0.78
N ASP A 88 12.16 44.48 1.98
CA ASP A 88 13.07 45.38 2.70
C ASP A 88 14.54 45.25 2.21
N GLU A 89 14.82 44.47 1.15
CA GLU A 89 16.15 44.17 0.61
C GLU A 89 17.14 43.56 1.63
N LYS A 90 16.64 42.99 2.73
CA LYS A 90 17.46 42.32 3.77
C LYS A 90 17.94 40.94 3.33
N ILE A 91 17.20 40.31 2.42
CA ILE A 91 17.53 39.01 1.82
C ILE A 91 17.14 39.04 0.33
N THR A 92 17.75 38.16 -0.46
CA THR A 92 17.34 37.93 -1.87
C THR A 92 16.13 37.01 -1.94
N ALA A 93 15.49 36.92 -3.12
CA ALA A 93 14.45 35.91 -3.38
C ALA A 93 14.97 34.48 -3.15
N GLU A 94 16.24 34.21 -3.44
CA GLU A 94 16.89 32.93 -3.12
C GLU A 94 17.01 32.65 -1.61
N GLY A 95 17.06 33.69 -0.78
CA GLY A 95 17.06 33.59 0.68
C GLY A 95 15.67 33.45 1.32
N TYR A 96 14.60 33.62 0.53
CA TYR A 96 13.21 33.56 0.98
C TYR A 96 12.87 32.20 1.63
N LEU A 97 12.15 32.20 2.75
CA LEU A 97 11.85 30.99 3.55
C LEU A 97 13.12 30.22 3.98
N ASN A 98 14.23 30.93 4.13
CA ASN A 98 15.54 30.37 4.46
C ASN A 98 16.11 29.40 3.39
N GLY A 99 15.70 29.59 2.13
CA GLY A 99 16.24 28.87 0.99
C GLY A 99 15.58 27.51 0.73
N LEU A 100 15.76 27.01 -0.49
CA LEU A 100 15.16 25.76 -0.96
C LEU A 100 15.62 24.53 -0.13
N GLU A 101 16.87 24.49 0.32
CA GLU A 101 17.39 23.37 1.11
C GLU A 101 16.71 23.23 2.48
N THR A 102 16.29 24.33 3.09
CA THR A 102 15.49 24.29 4.33
C THR A 102 14.12 23.68 4.07
N LEU A 103 13.46 24.06 2.98
CA LEU A 103 12.17 23.50 2.57
C LEU A 103 12.26 22.02 2.20
N LYS A 104 13.32 21.60 1.49
CA LYS A 104 13.59 20.18 1.22
C LYS A 104 13.83 19.37 2.49
N SER A 105 14.54 19.96 3.47
CA SER A 105 14.73 19.34 4.77
C SER A 105 13.39 19.16 5.49
N MET A 106 12.53 20.18 5.46
CA MET A 106 11.17 20.10 6.02
C MET A 106 10.32 19.06 5.30
N GLU A 107 10.42 18.96 3.97
CA GLU A 107 9.77 17.91 3.18
C GLU A 107 10.19 16.51 3.62
N ASN A 108 11.49 16.26 3.77
CA ASN A 108 12.00 14.97 4.25
C ASN A 108 11.45 14.65 5.66
N THR A 109 11.43 15.63 6.57
CA THR A 109 10.84 15.46 7.90
C THR A 109 9.35 15.14 7.84
N VAL A 110 8.58 15.80 6.97
CA VAL A 110 7.15 15.47 6.76
C VAL A 110 6.98 14.06 6.20
N LEU A 111 7.84 13.62 5.28
CA LEU A 111 7.83 12.25 4.75
C LEU A 111 8.15 11.21 5.83
N GLU A 112 9.08 11.49 6.74
CA GLU A 112 9.35 10.63 7.90
C GLU A 112 8.13 10.52 8.82
N LEU A 113 7.43 11.64 9.05
CA LEU A 113 6.17 11.65 9.82
C LEU A 113 5.03 10.89 9.14
N LYS A 114 5.12 10.60 7.83
CA LYS A 114 4.16 9.75 7.11
C LYS A 114 4.38 8.24 7.34
N SER A 115 5.53 7.84 7.88
CA SER A 115 5.82 6.41 8.19
C SER A 115 4.87 5.83 9.26
N GLU A 116 4.70 4.51 9.26
CA GLU A 116 3.80 3.83 10.19
C GLU A 116 4.19 4.10 11.65
N SER A 117 5.48 3.94 11.97
CA SER A 117 6.01 4.12 13.34
C SER A 117 5.88 5.57 13.84
N ALA A 118 6.10 6.56 12.97
CA ALA A 118 5.95 7.97 13.33
C ALA A 118 4.49 8.32 13.63
N GLN A 119 3.56 7.84 12.80
CA GLN A 119 2.15 8.07 13.03
C GLN A 119 1.62 7.34 14.27
N GLU A 120 2.11 6.13 14.55
CA GLU A 120 1.79 5.40 15.79
C GLU A 120 2.22 6.22 17.02
N ALA A 121 3.45 6.73 17.02
CA ALA A 121 3.95 7.57 18.11
C ALA A 121 3.12 8.86 18.26
N LEU A 122 2.77 9.53 17.16
CA LEU A 122 1.93 10.73 17.17
C LEU A 122 0.50 10.46 17.63
N PHE A 123 -0.07 9.31 17.27
CA PHE A 123 -1.44 8.94 17.62
C PHE A 123 -1.59 8.74 19.14
N PHE A 124 -0.64 8.06 19.78
CA PHE A 124 -0.68 7.77 21.21
C PHE A 124 -0.07 8.88 22.10
N GLN A 125 0.66 9.85 21.54
CA GLN A 125 1.29 10.93 22.31
C GLN A 125 0.61 12.29 22.08
N THR A 126 -0.52 12.52 22.75
CA THR A 126 -1.35 13.73 22.60
C THR A 126 -0.58 15.06 22.75
N LYS A 127 0.47 15.09 23.59
CA LYS A 127 1.32 16.27 23.73
C LYS A 127 2.06 16.63 22.44
N LYS A 128 2.61 15.64 21.73
CA LYS A 128 3.28 15.84 20.44
C LYS A 128 2.28 16.30 19.37
N THR A 129 1.13 15.65 19.30
CA THR A 129 0.02 16.04 18.39
C THR A 129 -0.39 17.50 18.60
N LYS A 130 -0.55 17.93 19.86
CA LYS A 130 -0.92 19.31 20.20
C LYS A 130 0.16 20.32 19.80
N LYS A 131 1.44 19.99 19.99
CA LYS A 131 2.56 20.83 19.53
C LYS A 131 2.54 20.98 18.00
N LEU A 132 2.33 19.88 17.29
CA LEU A 132 2.26 19.88 15.83
C LEU A 132 1.08 20.70 15.30
N LEU A 133 -0.09 20.62 15.96
CA LEU A 133 -1.24 21.49 15.64
C LEU A 133 -0.89 22.97 15.75
N GLY A 134 -0.17 23.38 16.81
CA GLY A 134 0.28 24.77 16.95
C GLY A 134 1.23 25.21 15.84
N VAL A 135 2.11 24.33 15.35
CA VAL A 135 2.95 24.60 14.18
C VAL A 135 2.10 24.78 12.93
N ILE A 136 1.14 23.89 12.68
CA ILE A 136 0.23 23.95 11.52
C ILE A 136 -0.59 25.24 11.50
N GLU A 137 -1.16 25.64 12.64
CA GLU A 137 -1.90 26.91 12.76
C GLU A 137 -1.00 28.12 12.48
N GLY A 138 0.23 28.10 13.00
CA GLY A 138 1.23 29.11 12.69
C GLY A 138 1.58 29.18 11.20
N MET A 139 1.75 28.03 10.54
CA MET A 139 2.02 27.94 9.10
C MET A 139 0.87 28.55 8.29
N LYS A 140 -0.39 28.23 8.61
CA LYS A 140 -1.56 28.77 7.90
C LYS A 140 -1.60 30.29 7.94
N LEU A 141 -1.50 30.87 9.14
CA LEU A 141 -1.54 32.33 9.32
C LEU A 141 -0.39 33.02 8.57
N PHE A 142 0.80 32.43 8.63
CA PHE A 142 1.96 32.93 7.90
C PHE A 142 1.75 32.87 6.39
N ILE A 143 1.37 31.72 5.83
CA ILE A 143 1.11 31.56 4.38
C ILE A 143 0.10 32.60 3.88
N THR A 144 -1.02 32.78 4.59
CA THR A 144 -2.03 33.79 4.22
C THR A 144 -1.45 35.21 4.23
N GLY A 145 -0.58 35.52 5.21
CA GLY A 145 0.15 36.78 5.26
C GLY A 145 1.09 36.98 4.07
N GLU A 146 1.83 35.94 3.71
CA GLU A 146 2.79 35.94 2.60
C GLU A 146 2.10 36.09 1.25
N GLU A 147 1.00 35.36 1.01
CA GLU A 147 0.20 35.48 -0.22
C GLU A 147 -0.36 36.90 -0.38
N LYS A 148 -0.87 37.49 0.70
CA LYS A 148 -1.37 38.87 0.68
C LYS A 148 -0.26 39.88 0.41
N GLN A 149 0.94 39.68 0.97
CA GLN A 149 2.08 40.54 0.68
C GLN A 149 2.56 40.41 -0.76
N LEU A 150 2.58 39.19 -1.30
CA LEU A 150 2.97 38.95 -2.68
C LEU A 150 1.98 39.60 -3.65
N GLU A 151 0.67 39.43 -3.42
CA GLU A 151 -0.36 40.06 -4.26
C GLU A 151 -0.27 41.59 -4.23
N ALA A 152 -0.01 42.18 -3.06
CA ALA A 152 0.08 43.64 -2.91
C ALA A 152 1.39 44.26 -3.43
N ASN A 153 2.40 43.45 -3.78
CA ASN A 153 3.72 43.94 -4.18
C ASN A 153 4.26 43.20 -5.42
N ALA A 154 3.40 42.56 -6.21
CA ALA A 154 3.80 41.72 -7.32
C ALA A 154 4.63 42.51 -8.36
N GLU A 155 4.31 43.78 -8.60
CA GLU A 155 5.04 44.65 -9.53
C GLU A 155 6.48 44.98 -9.09
N LYS A 156 6.85 44.70 -7.84
CA LYS A 156 8.21 44.96 -7.32
C LYS A 156 9.19 43.83 -7.59
N PHE A 157 8.71 42.69 -8.08
CA PHE A 157 9.55 41.53 -8.38
C PHE A 157 9.82 41.42 -9.88
N ILE A 158 11.03 41.03 -10.25
CA ILE A 158 11.31 40.53 -11.59
C ILE A 158 10.73 39.11 -11.75
N SER A 159 10.47 38.70 -13.00
CA SER A 159 9.80 37.41 -13.29
C SER A 159 10.47 36.21 -12.60
N ALA A 160 11.81 36.13 -12.64
CA ALA A 160 12.56 35.04 -12.01
C ALA A 160 12.39 34.98 -10.49
N ASP A 161 12.42 36.14 -9.81
CA ASP A 161 12.23 36.20 -8.35
C ASP A 161 10.79 35.84 -7.96
N LEU A 162 9.82 36.26 -8.78
CA LEU A 162 8.40 35.95 -8.57
C LEU A 162 8.14 34.44 -8.72
N GLU A 163 8.80 33.77 -9.66
CA GLU A 163 8.73 32.31 -9.82
C GLU A 163 9.32 31.57 -8.61
N ILE A 164 10.47 32.03 -8.09
CA ILE A 164 11.11 31.47 -6.88
C ILE A 164 10.18 31.63 -5.66
N VAL A 165 9.61 32.82 -5.46
CA VAL A 165 8.72 33.08 -4.32
C VAL A 165 7.44 32.24 -4.42
N ASN A 166 6.80 32.21 -5.60
CA ASN A 166 5.56 31.44 -5.80
C ASN A 166 5.78 29.93 -5.61
N SER A 167 6.82 29.36 -6.22
CA SER A 167 7.12 27.93 -6.08
C SER A 167 7.37 27.53 -4.62
N ARG A 168 8.03 28.38 -3.84
CA ARG A 168 8.29 28.16 -2.41
C ARG A 168 7.04 28.29 -1.55
N ILE A 169 6.15 29.23 -1.84
CA ILE A 169 4.83 29.33 -1.16
C ILE A 169 3.99 28.08 -1.46
N ILE A 170 3.96 27.62 -2.72
CA ILE A 170 3.27 26.39 -3.13
C ILE A 170 3.80 25.20 -2.32
N LEU A 171 5.12 25.02 -2.28
CA LEU A 171 5.74 23.95 -1.50
C LEU A 171 5.38 24.05 -0.01
N LEU A 172 5.42 25.25 0.59
CA LEU A 172 5.05 25.43 1.99
C LEU A 172 3.57 25.08 2.26
N LYS A 173 2.67 25.37 1.31
CA LYS A 173 1.25 24.97 1.35
C LYS A 173 1.09 23.46 1.27
N ASP A 174 1.87 22.78 0.44
CA ASP A 174 1.85 21.31 0.34
C ASP A 174 2.34 20.65 1.62
N LEU A 175 3.37 21.21 2.26
CA LEU A 175 3.88 20.73 3.55
C LEU A 175 2.85 20.94 4.67
N GLN A 176 2.25 22.15 4.74
CA GLN A 176 1.19 22.44 5.70
C GLN A 176 0.00 21.50 5.53
N TRP A 177 -0.44 21.30 4.28
CA TRP A 177 -1.53 20.41 3.93
C TRP A 177 -1.23 18.96 4.31
N SER A 178 -0.03 18.46 3.98
CA SER A 178 0.40 17.10 4.33
C SER A 178 0.33 16.86 5.83
N LEU A 179 0.81 17.80 6.64
CA LEU A 179 0.75 17.71 8.10
C LEU A 179 -0.69 17.68 8.62
N GLU A 180 -1.56 18.55 8.10
CA GLU A 180 -2.94 18.66 8.58
C GLU A 180 -3.85 17.54 8.06
N LYS A 181 -3.88 17.34 6.74
CA LYS A 181 -4.87 16.53 6.03
C LYS A 181 -4.40 15.09 5.83
N ASP A 182 -3.13 14.88 5.45
CA ASP A 182 -2.60 13.54 5.20
C ASP A 182 -2.17 12.83 6.50
N ILE A 183 -1.85 13.57 7.57
CA ILE A 183 -1.44 12.98 8.86
C ILE A 183 -2.52 13.19 9.93
N LEU A 184 -2.71 14.40 10.44
CA LEU A 184 -3.50 14.61 11.65
C LEU A 184 -5.01 14.35 11.48
N SER A 185 -5.59 14.78 10.35
CA SER A 185 -7.02 14.57 10.06
C SER A 185 -7.37 13.08 9.94
N ASN A 186 -6.39 12.22 9.66
CA ASN A 186 -6.60 10.78 9.57
C ASN A 186 -6.77 10.10 10.93
N PHE A 187 -6.24 10.67 12.02
CA PHE A 187 -6.37 10.06 13.35
C PHE A 187 -7.83 9.94 13.80
N GLY A 188 -8.65 10.97 13.56
CA GLY A 188 -10.09 10.91 13.85
C GLY A 188 -10.80 9.85 13.01
N LYS A 189 -10.45 9.74 11.73
CA LYS A 189 -11.02 8.72 10.82
C LYS A 189 -10.62 7.30 11.25
N ILE A 190 -9.41 7.10 11.76
CA ILE A 190 -8.92 5.80 12.26
C ILE A 190 -9.70 5.38 13.52
N ILE A 191 -9.90 6.30 14.46
CA ILE A 191 -10.73 6.04 15.66
C ILE A 191 -12.14 5.64 15.22
N GLU A 192 -12.78 6.45 14.36
CA GLU A 192 -14.12 6.18 13.88
C GLU A 192 -14.22 4.81 13.17
N LEU A 193 -13.27 4.49 12.31
CA LEU A 193 -13.24 3.24 11.54
C LEU A 193 -13.02 2.01 12.44
N SER A 194 -12.30 2.17 13.55
CA SER A 194 -12.08 1.10 14.53
C SER A 194 -13.32 0.80 15.38
N GLY A 195 -14.33 1.67 15.35
CA GLY A 195 -15.50 1.58 16.23
C GLY A 195 -15.21 1.95 17.69
N ALA A 196 -14.04 2.52 17.97
CA ALA A 196 -13.67 3.03 19.29
C ALA A 196 -14.23 4.44 19.53
N ASP A 197 -14.53 4.76 20.79
CA ASP A 197 -14.99 6.10 21.19
C ASP A 197 -13.83 7.10 21.37
N GLU A 198 -12.65 6.59 21.76
CA GLU A 198 -11.47 7.40 22.03
C GLU A 198 -10.16 6.69 21.68
N THR A 199 -9.08 7.46 21.58
CA THR A 199 -7.71 6.98 21.27
C THR A 199 -7.27 5.84 22.20
N GLY A 200 -7.60 5.91 23.50
CA GLY A 200 -7.18 4.93 24.50
C GLY A 200 -7.76 3.53 24.31
N ALA A 201 -8.87 3.39 23.57
CA ALA A 201 -9.50 2.10 23.28
C ALA A 201 -8.91 1.39 22.06
N VAL A 202 -8.04 2.05 21.29
CA VAL A 202 -7.32 1.48 20.15
C VAL A 202 -5.95 1.00 20.62
N ASN A 203 -5.63 -0.28 20.43
CA ASN A 203 -4.28 -0.78 20.73
C ASN A 203 -3.33 -0.60 19.52
N PRO A 204 -2.00 -0.67 19.70
CA PRO A 204 -1.04 -0.50 18.61
C PRO A 204 -1.28 -1.41 17.39
N ALA A 205 -1.58 -2.68 17.60
CA ALA A 205 -1.91 -3.63 16.54
C ALA A 205 -3.13 -3.20 15.70
N SER A 206 -4.19 -2.72 16.37
CA SER A 206 -5.40 -2.21 15.70
C SER A 206 -5.10 -0.92 14.95
N PHE A 207 -4.32 -0.01 15.56
CA PHE A 207 -3.94 1.25 14.92
C PHE A 207 -3.27 1.01 13.57
N LYS A 208 -2.28 0.11 13.50
CA LYS A 208 -1.57 -0.21 12.25
C LYS A 208 -2.50 -0.69 11.14
N LYS A 209 -3.40 -1.61 11.46
CA LYS A 209 -4.38 -2.16 10.51
C LYS A 209 -5.38 -1.11 10.06
N TYR A 210 -6.01 -0.39 11.00
CA TYR A 210 -6.99 0.64 10.65
C TYR A 210 -6.36 1.86 9.95
N ARG A 211 -5.08 2.16 10.19
CA ARG A 211 -4.31 3.14 9.41
C ARG A 211 -4.22 2.70 7.95
N LYS A 212 -3.82 1.45 7.68
CA LYS A 212 -3.73 0.91 6.31
C LYS A 212 -5.08 0.90 5.60
N ILE A 213 -6.14 0.46 6.30
CA ILE A 213 -7.51 0.46 5.76
C ILE A 213 -7.97 1.90 5.48
N ASN A 214 -7.76 2.84 6.40
CA ASN A 214 -8.14 4.24 6.21
C ASN A 214 -7.40 4.87 5.03
N PHE A 215 -6.11 4.60 4.91
CA PHE A 215 -5.30 5.03 3.77
C PHE A 215 -5.89 4.51 2.45
N LEU A 216 -6.18 3.21 2.38
CA LEU A 216 -6.74 2.60 1.18
C LEU A 216 -8.08 3.20 0.79
N LEU A 217 -8.94 3.47 1.79
CA LEU A 217 -10.23 4.13 1.60
C LEU A 217 -10.09 5.60 1.14
N ASN A 218 -9.10 6.34 1.66
CA ASN A 218 -8.80 7.68 1.16
C ASN A 218 -8.30 7.62 -0.29
N SER A 219 -7.44 6.66 -0.63
CA SER A 219 -6.96 6.45 -2.01
C SER A 219 -8.10 6.10 -2.96
N LEU A 220 -9.03 5.22 -2.56
CA LEU A 220 -10.22 4.93 -3.36
C LEU A 220 -11.05 6.18 -3.62
N ASP A 221 -11.27 7.02 -2.60
CA ASP A 221 -12.08 8.25 -2.73
C ASP A 221 -11.49 9.22 -3.76
N ARG A 222 -10.15 9.31 -3.82
CA ARG A 222 -9.44 10.14 -4.81
C ARG A 222 -9.48 9.55 -6.22
N LEU A 223 -9.50 8.22 -6.34
CA LEU A 223 -9.55 7.52 -7.63
C LEU A 223 -10.96 7.50 -8.24
N GLU A 224 -12.00 7.61 -7.41
CA GLU A 224 -13.38 7.75 -7.86
C GLU A 224 -13.67 9.20 -8.29
N VAL A 225 -13.39 9.56 -9.54
CA VAL A 225 -13.64 10.94 -10.04
C VAL A 225 -15.06 11.18 -10.57
N ARG A 226 -15.80 10.13 -10.94
CA ARG A 226 -17.13 10.24 -11.61
C ARG A 226 -18.23 9.34 -11.03
N GLY A 227 -18.00 8.76 -9.84
CA GLY A 227 -18.83 7.69 -9.29
C GLY A 227 -18.57 6.38 -10.03
N ARG A 228 -18.21 5.32 -9.29
CA ARG A 228 -17.97 3.98 -9.85
C ARG A 228 -19.09 3.04 -9.45
N ASP A 229 -19.32 2.02 -10.27
CA ASP A 229 -20.47 1.13 -10.10
C ASP A 229 -20.33 0.23 -8.86
N SER A 230 -19.11 -0.11 -8.49
CA SER A 230 -18.83 -0.99 -7.37
C SER A 230 -17.41 -0.83 -6.88
N ALA A 231 -17.19 -1.16 -5.62
CA ALA A 231 -15.87 -1.18 -5.02
C ALA A 231 -15.75 -2.32 -4.03
N GLY A 232 -14.55 -2.89 -3.94
CA GLY A 232 -14.23 -3.89 -2.95
C GLY A 232 -12.88 -3.66 -2.31
N LEU A 233 -12.75 -4.21 -1.11
CA LEU A 233 -11.59 -4.08 -0.26
C LEU A 233 -11.34 -5.41 0.44
N GLN A 234 -10.09 -5.87 0.39
CA GLN A 234 -9.60 -7.03 1.10
C GLN A 234 -8.50 -6.64 2.08
N ILE A 235 -8.53 -7.30 3.24
CA ILE A 235 -7.53 -7.15 4.30
C ILE A 235 -7.08 -8.56 4.69
N VAL A 236 -5.79 -8.82 4.57
CA VAL A 236 -5.16 -10.09 4.88
C VAL A 236 -4.25 -9.91 6.09
N PHE A 237 -4.45 -10.75 7.10
CA PHE A 237 -3.64 -10.84 8.30
C PHE A 237 -2.94 -12.20 8.34
N ALA A 238 -1.62 -12.22 8.48
CA ALA A 238 -0.90 -13.45 8.81
C ALA A 238 -0.54 -13.45 10.30
N MET A 239 -1.01 -14.45 11.05
CA MET A 239 -0.79 -14.57 12.50
C MET A 239 0.10 -15.77 12.83
N GLU A 240 1.00 -15.66 13.82
CA GLU A 240 1.93 -16.74 14.19
C GLU A 240 1.29 -17.89 15.00
N LYS A 241 0.27 -17.62 15.82
CA LYS A 241 -0.14 -18.55 16.89
C LYS A 241 -1.59 -19.01 16.75
N GLU A 242 -1.77 -20.31 16.83
CA GLU A 242 -3.09 -20.97 16.84
C GLU A 242 -3.90 -20.63 18.11
N GLU A 243 -3.22 -20.52 19.26
CA GLU A 243 -3.80 -20.03 20.52
C GLU A 243 -4.48 -18.66 20.35
N THR A 244 -3.93 -17.78 19.50
CA THR A 244 -4.54 -16.48 19.19
C THR A 244 -5.89 -16.65 18.51
N LEU A 245 -6.01 -17.58 17.54
CA LEU A 245 -7.27 -17.85 16.86
C LEU A 245 -8.29 -18.48 17.82
N GLU A 246 -7.86 -19.41 18.67
CA GLU A 246 -8.72 -20.03 19.69
C GLU A 246 -9.30 -18.99 20.66
N ASN A 247 -8.46 -18.06 21.14
CA ASN A 247 -8.86 -16.97 22.01
C ASN A 247 -9.86 -16.03 21.33
N ILE A 248 -9.64 -15.68 20.06
CA ILE A 248 -10.61 -14.90 19.27
C ILE A 248 -11.94 -15.66 19.19
N ILE A 249 -11.91 -16.95 18.83
CA ILE A 249 -13.13 -17.76 18.69
C ILE A 249 -13.88 -17.86 20.03
N ALA A 250 -13.17 -17.96 21.15
CA ALA A 250 -13.78 -17.94 22.50
C ALA A 250 -14.49 -16.60 22.76
N ALA A 251 -13.83 -15.46 22.51
CA ALA A 251 -14.43 -14.14 22.65
C ALA A 251 -15.65 -13.96 21.73
N LEU A 252 -15.59 -14.44 20.48
CA LEU A 252 -16.73 -14.41 19.56
C LEU A 252 -17.92 -15.24 20.04
N LYS A 253 -17.69 -16.34 20.78
CA LYS A 253 -18.77 -17.13 21.39
C LYS A 253 -19.41 -16.38 22.56
N GLU A 254 -18.61 -15.77 23.42
CA GLU A 254 -19.09 -14.96 24.55
C GLU A 254 -19.95 -13.77 24.08
N GLU A 255 -19.53 -13.10 23.00
CA GLU A 255 -20.25 -11.96 22.42
C GLU A 255 -21.38 -12.37 21.45
N LYS A 256 -21.69 -13.66 21.32
CA LYS A 256 -22.74 -14.20 20.43
C LYS A 256 -22.52 -13.90 18.93
N LEU A 257 -21.27 -13.68 18.52
CA LEU A 257 -20.86 -13.43 17.13
C LEU A 257 -20.46 -14.70 16.37
N TYR A 258 -20.23 -15.82 17.07
CA TYR A 258 -19.71 -17.05 16.48
C TYR A 258 -20.55 -17.63 15.32
N LYS A 259 -21.89 -17.49 15.37
CA LYS A 259 -22.76 -17.95 14.27
C LYS A 259 -22.58 -17.11 13.00
N ASP A 260 -22.41 -15.79 13.16
CA ASP A 260 -22.16 -14.90 12.03
C ASP A 260 -20.79 -15.17 11.42
N TYR A 261 -19.77 -15.32 12.27
CA TYR A 261 -18.44 -15.77 11.87
C TYR A 261 -18.49 -17.06 11.04
N LEU A 262 -19.14 -18.12 11.52
CA LEU A 262 -19.26 -19.39 10.78
C LEU A 262 -19.99 -19.24 9.44
N LYS A 263 -20.98 -18.34 9.35
CA LYS A 263 -21.68 -18.07 8.09
C LYS A 263 -20.76 -17.39 7.08
N ARG A 264 -19.99 -16.40 7.55
CA ARG A 264 -19.08 -15.59 6.75
C ARG A 264 -17.79 -16.34 6.36
N SER A 265 -17.41 -17.35 7.15
CA SER A 265 -16.24 -18.21 6.92
C SER A 265 -16.51 -19.44 6.03
N ARG A 266 -17.70 -19.55 5.42
CA ARG A 266 -17.99 -20.65 4.49
C ARG A 266 -17.21 -20.44 3.19
N GLU A 267 -16.68 -21.53 2.65
CA GLU A 267 -16.06 -21.51 1.32
C GLU A 267 -17.09 -21.09 0.27
N GLY A 268 -16.70 -20.18 -0.61
CA GLY A 268 -17.58 -19.60 -1.61
C GLY A 268 -16.88 -18.53 -2.44
N ASP A 269 -17.60 -18.04 -3.44
CA ASP A 269 -17.24 -16.80 -4.11
C ASP A 269 -17.29 -15.62 -3.13
N LEU A 270 -16.46 -14.61 -3.38
CA LEU A 270 -16.33 -13.47 -2.47
C LEU A 270 -17.54 -12.56 -2.60
N VAL A 271 -18.21 -12.30 -1.46
CA VAL A 271 -19.30 -11.34 -1.31
C VAL A 271 -18.98 -10.39 -0.15
N ASN A 272 -19.80 -9.37 0.09
CA ASN A 272 -19.57 -8.48 1.21
C ASN A 272 -19.62 -9.23 2.54
N GLY A 273 -18.58 -9.05 3.34
CA GLY A 273 -18.42 -9.70 4.62
C GLY A 273 -17.79 -11.09 4.56
N SER A 274 -17.42 -11.64 3.39
CA SER A 274 -16.72 -12.93 3.33
C SER A 274 -15.45 -12.92 4.18
N ILE A 275 -15.25 -13.99 4.95
CA ILE A 275 -14.04 -14.24 5.76
C ILE A 275 -13.41 -15.52 5.21
N TRP A 276 -12.12 -15.50 4.89
CA TRP A 276 -11.37 -16.70 4.59
C TRP A 276 -10.34 -16.96 5.67
N ILE A 277 -10.20 -18.22 6.07
CA ILE A 277 -9.17 -18.64 7.02
C ILE A 277 -8.43 -19.81 6.38
N ALA A 278 -7.21 -19.55 5.96
CA ALA A 278 -6.37 -20.59 5.40
C ALA A 278 -5.84 -21.47 6.55
N PRO A 279 -5.99 -22.80 6.47
CA PRO A 279 -5.25 -23.70 7.36
C PRO A 279 -3.74 -23.58 7.09
N LYS A 280 -2.90 -23.89 8.08
CA LYS A 280 -1.43 -23.74 8.04
C LYS A 280 -0.86 -24.13 6.67
N ALA A 281 -0.26 -23.18 5.96
CA ALA A 281 0.42 -23.44 4.70
C ALA A 281 1.67 -24.29 4.95
N SER A 282 1.91 -25.26 4.06
CA SER A 282 3.08 -26.15 4.05
C SER A 282 4.31 -25.51 3.36
N SER A 283 4.34 -24.19 3.21
CA SER A 283 5.49 -23.47 2.63
C SER A 283 6.46 -23.03 3.73
N ALA A 284 7.69 -22.68 3.36
CA ALA A 284 8.85 -22.47 4.25
C ALA A 284 8.65 -21.49 5.43
N THR A 285 7.54 -20.76 5.49
CA THR A 285 7.02 -20.12 6.69
C THR A 285 6.11 -21.09 7.45
N ASP A 286 6.72 -22.03 8.17
CA ASP A 286 6.02 -22.87 9.14
C ASP A 286 5.09 -22.00 10.03
N GLU A 287 3.82 -22.41 10.16
CA GLU A 287 2.85 -22.07 11.21
C GLU A 287 1.98 -20.80 11.10
N ALA A 288 2.05 -19.99 10.04
CA ALA A 288 1.18 -18.81 9.95
C ALA A 288 -0.29 -19.15 9.58
N ILE A 289 -1.25 -18.56 10.30
CA ILE A 289 -2.68 -18.59 9.97
C ILE A 289 -3.01 -17.32 9.19
N ASN A 290 -3.48 -17.48 7.94
CA ASN A 290 -3.90 -16.36 7.11
C ASN A 290 -5.41 -16.14 7.23
N VAL A 291 -5.80 -14.90 7.54
CA VAL A 291 -7.19 -14.49 7.67
C VAL A 291 -7.45 -13.34 6.70
N THR A 292 -8.40 -13.52 5.78
CA THR A 292 -8.79 -12.51 4.80
C THR A 292 -10.21 -12.04 5.07
N PHE A 293 -10.40 -10.75 5.24
CA PHE A 293 -11.72 -10.11 5.26
C PHE A 293 -11.98 -9.44 3.91
N THR A 294 -13.16 -9.65 3.34
CA THR A 294 -13.60 -9.01 2.09
C THR A 294 -14.83 -8.15 2.33
N TYR A 295 -14.79 -6.91 1.86
CA TYR A 295 -15.91 -5.96 1.88
C TYR A 295 -16.20 -5.54 0.45
N LYS A 296 -17.48 -5.47 0.09
CA LYS A 296 -17.93 -5.10 -1.25
C LYS A 296 -19.15 -4.21 -1.18
N THR A 297 -19.29 -3.33 -2.17
CA THR A 297 -20.46 -2.50 -2.37
C THR A 297 -20.67 -2.30 -3.86
N PHE A 298 -21.94 -2.21 -4.30
CA PHE A 298 -22.29 -1.92 -5.69
C PHE A 298 -23.57 -1.08 -5.79
N SER A 299 -23.69 -0.36 -6.89
CA SER A 299 -24.84 0.42 -7.34
C SER A 299 -24.82 0.53 -8.85
N ILE A 300 -25.96 0.29 -9.49
CA ILE A 300 -26.10 0.34 -10.96
C ILE A 300 -25.83 1.75 -11.51
N VAL A 301 -26.23 2.80 -10.77
CA VAL A 301 -26.13 4.19 -11.24
C VAL A 301 -24.77 4.81 -10.90
N GLY A 302 -24.09 4.31 -9.86
CA GLY A 302 -22.88 4.93 -9.31
C GLY A 302 -23.17 6.30 -8.67
N GLU A 303 -22.55 6.59 -7.53
CA GLU A 303 -22.63 7.91 -6.90
C GLU A 303 -21.26 8.25 -6.31
N LEU A 304 -20.77 9.45 -6.60
CA LEU A 304 -19.46 9.92 -6.15
C LEU A 304 -19.35 9.87 -4.62
N GLY A 305 -18.37 9.10 -4.12
CA GLY A 305 -18.11 8.92 -2.69
C GLY A 305 -19.05 7.92 -1.99
N ARG A 306 -20.06 7.35 -2.66
CA ARG A 306 -20.94 6.33 -2.05
C ARG A 306 -20.15 5.11 -1.65
N ASN A 307 -19.32 4.58 -2.56
CA ASN A 307 -18.63 3.32 -2.33
C ASN A 307 -17.74 3.40 -1.08
N VAL A 308 -16.96 4.48 -0.95
CA VAL A 308 -16.11 4.70 0.23
C VAL A 308 -16.93 4.89 1.51
N ARG A 309 -18.06 5.61 1.47
CA ARG A 309 -18.98 5.73 2.62
C ARG A 309 -19.52 4.37 3.05
N ASP A 310 -19.98 3.55 2.12
CA ASP A 310 -20.56 2.24 2.40
C ASP A 310 -19.51 1.28 2.97
N LEU A 311 -18.31 1.24 2.37
CA LEU A 311 -17.19 0.43 2.87
C LEU A 311 -16.78 0.86 4.29
N ARG A 312 -16.67 2.17 4.55
CA ARG A 312 -16.39 2.71 5.90
C ARG A 312 -17.44 2.24 6.91
N GLN A 313 -18.72 2.31 6.55
CA GLN A 313 -19.81 1.88 7.43
C GLN A 313 -19.80 0.38 7.70
N ALA A 314 -19.52 -0.44 6.68
CA ALA A 314 -19.42 -1.89 6.84
C ALA A 314 -18.27 -2.28 7.77
N ILE A 315 -17.08 -1.70 7.56
CA ILE A 315 -15.87 -1.97 8.35
C ILE A 315 -16.04 -1.49 9.80
N LYS A 316 -16.58 -0.27 10.00
CA LYS A 316 -16.83 0.31 11.33
C LYS A 316 -17.72 -0.58 12.20
N LYS A 317 -18.73 -1.21 11.60
CA LYS A 317 -19.73 -2.05 12.30
C LYS A 317 -19.28 -3.50 12.48
N ASP A 318 -18.16 -3.90 11.87
CA ASP A 318 -17.70 -5.29 11.90
C ASP A 318 -16.99 -5.63 13.21
N ARG A 319 -17.76 -6.13 14.17
CA ARG A 319 -17.24 -6.57 15.47
C ARG A 319 -16.33 -7.79 15.37
N ILE A 320 -16.46 -8.62 14.34
CA ILE A 320 -15.56 -9.76 14.14
C ILE A 320 -14.19 -9.24 13.74
N LEU A 321 -14.12 -8.33 12.75
CA LEU A 321 -12.87 -7.69 12.35
C LEU A 321 -12.16 -7.02 13.55
N GLN A 322 -12.90 -6.33 14.42
CA GLN A 322 -12.34 -5.66 15.60
C GLN A 322 -11.56 -6.63 16.52
N HIS A 323 -12.02 -7.88 16.68
CA HIS A 323 -11.30 -8.89 17.46
C HIS A 323 -9.99 -9.32 16.78
N PHE A 324 -10.00 -9.55 15.46
CA PHE A 324 -8.79 -9.88 14.70
C PHE A 324 -7.81 -8.70 14.63
N ALA A 325 -8.32 -7.47 14.50
CA ALA A 325 -7.51 -6.26 14.37
C ALA A 325 -6.65 -5.97 15.61
N ARG A 326 -7.10 -6.44 16.79
CA ARG A 326 -6.35 -6.27 18.05
C ARG A 326 -5.09 -7.13 18.12
N MET A 327 -4.92 -8.11 17.25
CA MET A 327 -3.83 -9.06 17.34
C MET A 327 -2.59 -8.60 16.57
N GLU A 328 -1.42 -8.89 17.12
CA GLU A 328 -0.15 -8.76 16.42
C GLU A 328 -0.10 -9.75 15.25
N THR A 329 0.49 -9.31 14.14
CA THR A 329 0.55 -10.04 12.87
C THR A 329 1.96 -10.00 12.31
N LEU A 330 2.33 -11.07 11.60
CA LEU A 330 3.59 -11.17 10.86
C LEU A 330 3.64 -10.22 9.67
N CYS A 331 2.56 -10.20 8.90
CA CYS A 331 2.40 -9.34 7.74
C CYS A 331 0.94 -8.95 7.57
N GLU A 332 0.74 -7.84 6.89
CA GLU A 332 -0.56 -7.23 6.66
C GLU A 332 -0.61 -6.79 5.20
N THR A 333 -1.48 -7.39 4.40
CA THR A 333 -1.65 -7.03 2.99
C THR A 333 -3.06 -6.51 2.78
N THR A 334 -3.20 -5.41 2.06
CA THR A 334 -4.50 -4.86 1.70
C THR A 334 -4.59 -4.69 0.19
N LEU A 335 -5.76 -4.98 -0.37
CA LEU A 335 -6.04 -4.85 -1.79
C LEU A 335 -7.40 -4.18 -1.95
N SER A 336 -7.52 -3.20 -2.83
CA SER A 336 -8.81 -2.61 -3.15
C SER A 336 -8.96 -2.35 -4.64
N HIS A 337 -10.21 -2.26 -5.08
CA HIS A 337 -10.55 -1.97 -6.46
C HIS A 337 -11.86 -1.20 -6.53
N THR A 338 -11.95 -0.32 -7.51
CA THR A 338 -13.22 0.31 -7.94
C THR A 338 -13.45 -0.07 -9.39
N ARG A 339 -14.60 -0.64 -9.67
CA ARG A 339 -14.92 -1.20 -10.98
C ARG A 339 -15.75 -0.24 -11.81
N TRP A 340 -15.56 -0.36 -13.11
CA TRP A 340 -16.45 0.15 -14.13
C TRP A 340 -16.69 -1.00 -15.08
N ALA A 341 -17.86 -1.60 -15.01
CA ALA A 341 -18.16 -2.83 -15.72
C ALA A 341 -18.08 -2.64 -17.24
N SER A 342 -17.06 -3.24 -17.86
CA SER A 342 -16.92 -3.48 -19.30
C SER A 342 -17.46 -4.87 -19.66
N VAL A 343 -17.06 -5.88 -18.88
CA VAL A 343 -17.49 -7.28 -19.03
C VAL A 343 -18.15 -7.77 -17.74
N GLY A 344 -19.40 -8.22 -17.86
CA GLY A 344 -20.20 -8.80 -16.77
C GLY A 344 -21.06 -7.77 -16.02
N SER A 345 -22.18 -8.23 -15.45
CA SER A 345 -23.20 -7.39 -14.82
C SER A 345 -22.67 -6.60 -13.60
N ILE A 346 -23.32 -5.46 -13.31
CA ILE A 346 -23.05 -4.66 -12.11
C ILE A 346 -23.76 -5.33 -10.92
N THR A 347 -23.03 -6.15 -10.19
CA THR A 347 -23.52 -7.00 -9.09
C THR A 347 -22.40 -7.19 -8.06
N GLU A 348 -22.75 -7.69 -6.87
CA GLU A 348 -21.78 -7.96 -5.80
C GLU A 348 -20.79 -9.05 -6.19
N GLU A 349 -21.25 -10.11 -6.85
CA GLU A 349 -20.47 -11.28 -7.26
C GLU A 349 -19.40 -10.92 -8.29
N ASN A 350 -19.68 -9.92 -9.13
CA ASN A 350 -18.77 -9.41 -10.16
C ASN A 350 -17.91 -8.23 -9.67
N CYS A 351 -18.17 -7.70 -8.47
CA CYS A 351 -17.33 -6.67 -7.86
C CYS A 351 -15.98 -7.28 -7.45
N HIS A 352 -14.87 -6.63 -7.77
CA HIS A 352 -13.54 -7.13 -7.42
C HIS A 352 -13.22 -6.81 -5.95
N PRO A 353 -12.39 -7.60 -5.23
CA PRO A 353 -11.61 -8.75 -5.72
C PRO A 353 -12.44 -10.01 -6.03
N ILE A 354 -11.91 -10.85 -6.94
CA ILE A 354 -12.48 -12.15 -7.35
C ILE A 354 -11.51 -13.27 -6.96
N ASN A 355 -12.04 -14.42 -6.50
CA ASN A 355 -11.23 -15.58 -6.09
C ASN A 355 -11.30 -16.76 -7.10
N ASN A 356 -10.52 -17.80 -6.85
CA ASN A 356 -10.52 -19.08 -7.60
C ASN A 356 -11.64 -20.08 -7.18
N TYR A 357 -12.63 -19.69 -6.37
CA TYR A 357 -13.67 -20.64 -5.94
C TYR A 357 -14.48 -21.20 -7.13
N ARG A 358 -14.83 -22.48 -7.09
CA ARG A 358 -15.77 -23.13 -8.03
C ARG A 358 -16.80 -23.96 -7.25
N ARG A 359 -18.01 -24.12 -7.79
CA ARG A 359 -19.13 -24.84 -7.11
C ARG A 359 -18.84 -26.32 -6.89
N SER A 360 -18.16 -26.97 -7.84
CA SER A 360 -17.74 -28.36 -7.75
C SER A 360 -16.21 -28.43 -7.78
N GLN A 361 -15.57 -28.25 -6.62
CA GLN A 361 -14.11 -28.39 -6.53
C GLN A 361 -13.73 -29.86 -6.36
N PRO A 362 -12.98 -30.47 -7.31
CA PRO A 362 -12.22 -31.66 -6.98
C PRO A 362 -11.19 -31.29 -5.90
N GLU A 363 -10.86 -32.25 -5.04
CA GLU A 363 -9.71 -32.09 -4.14
C GLU A 363 -8.47 -31.92 -5.01
N MET A 364 -7.84 -30.75 -4.94
CA MET A 364 -6.72 -30.40 -5.80
C MET A 364 -5.42 -30.52 -5.02
N ASP A 365 -4.47 -31.25 -5.60
CA ASP A 365 -3.10 -31.29 -5.09
C ASP A 365 -2.26 -30.26 -5.84
N PHE A 366 -1.49 -29.48 -5.09
CA PHE A 366 -0.53 -28.53 -5.62
C PHE A 366 0.87 -29.11 -5.35
N PRO A 367 1.54 -29.73 -6.33
CA PRO A 367 2.78 -30.48 -6.07
C PRO A 367 3.89 -29.64 -5.40
N PHE A 368 3.92 -28.32 -5.67
CA PHE A 368 4.87 -27.40 -5.05
C PHE A 368 4.46 -26.97 -3.61
N TYR A 369 3.16 -27.03 -3.29
CA TYR A 369 2.57 -26.66 -2.01
C TYR A 369 1.75 -27.83 -1.43
N PRO A 370 2.40 -28.95 -1.08
CA PRO A 370 1.70 -30.18 -0.71
C PRO A 370 0.79 -29.95 0.50
N LYS A 371 -0.47 -30.42 0.41
CA LYS A 371 -1.52 -30.28 1.45
C LYS A 371 -1.98 -28.85 1.73
N ALA A 372 -1.57 -27.87 0.92
CA ALA A 372 -2.10 -26.51 1.04
C ALA A 372 -3.45 -26.40 0.32
N LYS A 373 -4.33 -25.55 0.86
CA LYS A 373 -5.38 -24.92 0.05
C LYS A 373 -4.80 -23.64 -0.52
N ALA A 374 -5.27 -23.26 -1.71
CA ALA A 374 -4.89 -22.02 -2.35
C ALA A 374 -6.13 -21.15 -2.51
N GLN A 375 -6.16 -20.01 -1.84
CA GLN A 375 -7.02 -18.91 -2.21
C GLN A 375 -6.20 -17.88 -2.99
N ILE A 376 -6.59 -17.64 -4.23
CA ILE A 376 -5.98 -16.66 -5.13
C ILE A 376 -7.00 -15.55 -5.33
N ASN A 377 -6.70 -14.35 -4.84
CA ASN A 377 -7.57 -13.19 -4.96
C ASN A 377 -6.97 -12.20 -5.96
N VAL A 378 -7.77 -11.75 -6.92
CA VAL A 378 -7.32 -10.86 -7.99
C VAL A 378 -8.21 -9.64 -8.14
N VAL A 379 -7.62 -8.56 -8.64
CA VAL A 379 -8.32 -7.41 -9.20
C VAL A 379 -7.76 -7.15 -10.60
N LEU A 380 -8.61 -6.64 -11.49
CA LEU A 380 -8.28 -6.33 -12.89
C LEU A 380 -8.73 -4.91 -13.23
N ASN A 381 -7.83 -4.15 -13.86
CA ASN A 381 -8.19 -3.03 -14.72
C ASN A 381 -7.90 -3.41 -16.17
N GLY A 382 -8.80 -3.06 -17.08
CA GLY A 382 -8.77 -3.55 -18.46
C GLY A 382 -9.59 -4.83 -18.63
N ASP A 383 -9.42 -5.49 -19.77
CA ASP A 383 -10.22 -6.64 -20.18
C ASP A 383 -9.29 -7.80 -20.59
N ILE A 384 -9.76 -9.04 -20.40
CA ILE A 384 -9.15 -10.25 -20.95
C ILE A 384 -9.89 -10.63 -22.23
N ASP A 385 -9.39 -10.24 -23.39
CA ASP A 385 -10.12 -10.36 -24.67
C ASP A 385 -10.51 -11.81 -25.03
N ASN A 386 -9.64 -12.76 -24.68
CA ASN A 386 -9.84 -14.18 -24.94
C ASN A 386 -10.51 -14.96 -23.78
N TYR A 387 -11.15 -14.26 -22.82
CA TYR A 387 -11.74 -14.90 -21.63
C TYR A 387 -12.77 -15.98 -21.98
N SER A 388 -13.55 -15.82 -23.05
CA SER A 388 -14.61 -16.77 -23.44
C SER A 388 -14.04 -18.12 -23.86
N ALA A 389 -12.95 -18.12 -24.62
CA ALA A 389 -12.23 -19.32 -25.02
C ALA A 389 -11.57 -20.00 -23.81
N LEU A 390 -10.94 -19.23 -22.93
CA LEU A 390 -10.33 -19.74 -21.70
C LEU A 390 -11.40 -20.31 -20.75
N ARG A 391 -12.56 -19.64 -20.62
CA ARG A 391 -13.70 -20.13 -19.84
C ARG A 391 -14.18 -21.48 -20.34
N ALA A 392 -14.37 -21.62 -21.66
CA ALA A 392 -14.80 -22.89 -22.26
C ALA A 392 -13.80 -24.04 -22.03
N GLN A 393 -12.49 -23.74 -21.97
CA GLN A 393 -11.47 -24.73 -21.63
C GLN A 393 -11.47 -25.14 -20.15
N LEU A 394 -11.94 -24.26 -19.26
CA LEU A 394 -12.03 -24.52 -17.82
C LEU A 394 -13.36 -25.21 -17.44
N GLU A 395 -14.45 -24.97 -18.19
CA GLU A 395 -15.79 -25.53 -17.96
C GLU A 395 -16.05 -26.81 -18.79
N THR A 396 -15.08 -27.72 -18.92
CA THR A 396 -15.14 -28.87 -19.86
C THR A 396 -16.11 -29.99 -19.48
N GLU A 397 -16.56 -30.09 -18.22
CA GLU A 397 -17.36 -31.25 -17.78
C GLU A 397 -18.63 -30.89 -16.99
N ARG A 398 -18.72 -29.69 -16.38
CA ARG A 398 -19.89 -29.13 -15.62
C ARG A 398 -19.79 -27.60 -15.55
N GLU A 399 -20.88 -26.91 -15.20
CA GLU A 399 -20.84 -25.50 -14.77
C GLU A 399 -20.03 -25.39 -13.46
N LEU A 400 -18.73 -25.12 -13.57
CA LEU A 400 -17.85 -24.95 -12.42
C LEU A 400 -17.90 -23.52 -11.87
N ILE A 401 -18.08 -22.53 -12.75
CA ILE A 401 -18.24 -21.12 -12.40
C ILE A 401 -19.73 -20.83 -12.23
N ALA A 402 -20.09 -20.15 -11.16
CA ALA A 402 -21.46 -19.74 -10.88
C ALA A 402 -22.00 -18.82 -12.00
N ALA A 403 -23.25 -19.02 -12.43
CA ALA A 403 -23.87 -18.26 -13.52
C ALA A 403 -23.96 -16.74 -13.23
N GLU A 404 -24.03 -16.38 -11.95
CA GLU A 404 -24.05 -15.00 -11.48
C GLU A 404 -22.70 -14.29 -11.73
N ILE A 405 -21.61 -15.05 -11.91
CA ILE A 405 -20.26 -14.54 -12.21
C ILE A 405 -20.07 -14.49 -13.72
N THR A 406 -20.16 -13.27 -14.23
CA THR A 406 -20.11 -12.93 -15.66
C THR A 406 -18.89 -12.09 -16.03
N THR A 407 -18.09 -11.64 -15.06
CA THR A 407 -16.80 -10.97 -15.30
C THR A 407 -15.74 -11.93 -15.82
N ASP A 408 -14.99 -11.45 -16.82
CA ASP A 408 -13.76 -12.03 -17.34
C ASP A 408 -12.67 -12.24 -16.26
N THR A 409 -12.64 -11.37 -15.24
CA THR A 409 -11.68 -11.42 -14.13
C THR A 409 -11.67 -12.78 -13.42
N LYS A 410 -12.79 -13.52 -13.42
CA LYS A 410 -12.87 -14.86 -12.83
C LYS A 410 -11.91 -15.85 -13.48
N ILE A 411 -11.53 -15.66 -14.74
CA ILE A 411 -10.61 -16.54 -15.46
C ILE A 411 -9.19 -16.46 -14.91
N ILE A 412 -8.77 -15.28 -14.45
CA ILE A 412 -7.40 -15.04 -13.97
C ILE A 412 -7.01 -16.00 -12.83
N PRO A 413 -7.73 -16.06 -11.68
CA PRO A 413 -7.32 -16.90 -10.56
C PRO A 413 -7.44 -18.40 -10.89
N LEU A 414 -8.37 -18.79 -11.78
CA LEU A 414 -8.52 -20.18 -12.21
C LEU A 414 -7.38 -20.62 -13.14
N GLN A 415 -6.91 -19.73 -14.03
CA GLN A 415 -5.78 -20.01 -14.90
C GLN A 415 -4.47 -20.13 -14.11
N ILE A 416 -4.28 -19.28 -13.08
CA ILE A 416 -3.14 -19.40 -12.16
C ILE A 416 -3.17 -20.75 -11.46
N GLU A 417 -4.34 -21.13 -10.93
CA GLU A 417 -4.52 -22.40 -10.22
C GLU A 417 -4.25 -23.61 -11.11
N LYS A 418 -4.64 -23.58 -12.39
CA LYS A 418 -4.29 -24.62 -13.38
C LYS A 418 -2.77 -24.86 -13.44
N TYR A 419 -1.95 -23.81 -13.41
CA TYR A 419 -0.50 -23.95 -13.43
C TYR A 419 0.09 -24.39 -12.09
N LEU A 420 -0.55 -24.07 -10.97
CA LEU A 420 -0.19 -24.63 -9.66
C LEU A 420 -0.41 -26.15 -9.62
N VAL A 421 -1.54 -26.63 -10.13
CA VAL A 421 -1.84 -28.07 -10.25
C VAL A 421 -0.83 -28.77 -11.17
N ALA A 422 -0.34 -28.06 -12.19
CA ALA A 422 0.75 -28.55 -13.06
C ALA A 422 2.13 -28.60 -12.39
N GLY A 423 2.25 -28.26 -11.10
CA GLY A 423 3.47 -28.40 -10.31
C GLY A 423 4.37 -27.16 -10.27
N ASN A 424 3.90 -26.00 -10.75
CA ASN A 424 4.65 -24.76 -10.68
C ASN A 424 4.51 -24.10 -9.32
N ASN A 425 5.51 -23.32 -8.92
CA ASN A 425 5.36 -22.38 -7.79
C ASN A 425 4.45 -21.21 -8.18
N LEU A 426 4.02 -20.41 -7.20
CA LEU A 426 3.05 -19.34 -7.40
C LEU A 426 3.54 -18.25 -8.35
N ALA A 427 4.82 -17.87 -8.27
CA ALA A 427 5.40 -16.87 -9.16
C ALA A 427 5.39 -17.33 -10.63
N GLU A 428 5.76 -18.58 -10.88
CA GLU A 428 5.78 -19.17 -12.21
C GLU A 428 4.37 -19.44 -12.72
N ALA A 429 3.47 -19.94 -11.86
CA ALA A 429 2.06 -20.13 -12.20
C ALA A 429 1.38 -18.81 -12.58
N PHE A 430 1.68 -17.73 -11.87
CA PHE A 430 1.24 -16.39 -12.22
C PHE A 430 1.79 -15.94 -13.58
N ARG A 431 3.10 -16.11 -13.82
CA ARG A 431 3.75 -15.74 -15.08
C ARG A 431 3.16 -16.48 -16.28
N LEU A 432 2.96 -17.79 -16.15
CA LEU A 432 2.38 -18.61 -17.21
C LEU A 432 0.92 -18.23 -17.47
N ALA A 433 0.13 -17.97 -16.42
CA ALA A 433 -1.25 -17.52 -16.57
C ALA A 433 -1.35 -16.18 -17.31
N VAL A 434 -0.58 -15.16 -16.93
CA VAL A 434 -0.66 -13.85 -17.60
C VAL A 434 -0.19 -13.87 -19.04
N LYS A 435 0.68 -14.84 -19.40
CA LYS A 435 1.09 -15.08 -20.79
C LYS A 435 -0.06 -15.57 -21.67
N ASP A 436 -1.04 -16.27 -21.10
CA ASP A 436 -2.20 -16.79 -21.84
C ASP A 436 -3.25 -15.71 -22.15
N PHE A 437 -3.16 -14.55 -21.50
CA PHE A 437 -4.17 -13.49 -21.63
C PHE A 437 -3.89 -12.57 -22.82
N GLU A 438 -4.93 -12.37 -23.64
CA GLU A 438 -4.97 -11.38 -24.71
C GLU A 438 -5.61 -10.06 -24.21
N GLY A 439 -5.36 -8.97 -24.93
CA GLY A 439 -5.82 -7.64 -24.54
C GLY A 439 -4.85 -6.85 -23.65
N SER A 440 -5.32 -5.69 -23.17
CA SER A 440 -4.59 -4.81 -22.27
C SER A 440 -5.15 -4.90 -20.87
N HIS A 441 -4.29 -5.23 -19.91
CA HIS A 441 -4.69 -5.48 -18.53
C HIS A 441 -3.62 -5.02 -17.54
N ALA A 442 -4.10 -4.58 -16.38
CA ALA A 442 -3.34 -4.39 -15.15
C ALA A 442 -3.97 -5.28 -14.07
N ILE A 443 -3.20 -6.27 -13.61
CA ILE A 443 -3.65 -7.29 -12.66
C ILE A 443 -2.86 -7.12 -11.37
N ALA A 444 -3.56 -7.14 -10.23
CA ALA A 444 -2.93 -7.34 -8.93
C ALA A 444 -3.52 -8.59 -8.26
N MET A 445 -2.64 -9.43 -7.73
CA MET A 445 -2.97 -10.73 -7.15
C MET A 445 -2.32 -10.91 -5.78
N THR A 446 -3.07 -11.52 -4.87
CA THR A 446 -2.58 -12.00 -3.56
C THR A 446 -3.00 -13.44 -3.37
N SER A 447 -2.23 -14.20 -2.58
CA SER A 447 -2.59 -15.57 -2.22
C SER A 447 -2.11 -15.93 -0.81
N ASP A 448 -2.86 -16.81 -0.16
CA ASP A 448 -2.50 -17.41 1.14
C ASP A 448 -1.34 -18.41 1.06
N LEU A 449 -0.93 -18.85 -0.14
CA LEU A 449 0.25 -19.70 -0.35
C LEU A 449 1.57 -18.97 -0.04
N GLU A 450 1.64 -17.68 -0.35
CA GLU A 450 2.80 -16.82 -0.12
C GLU A 450 2.37 -15.50 0.53
N PRO A 451 1.97 -15.53 1.82
CA PRO A 451 1.45 -14.36 2.51
C PRO A 451 2.48 -13.24 2.61
N GLY A 452 2.02 -11.99 2.53
CA GLY A 452 2.89 -10.81 2.50
C GLY A 452 3.46 -10.48 1.12
N LYS A 453 3.18 -11.30 0.09
CA LYS A 453 3.52 -10.97 -1.31
C LYS A 453 2.33 -10.45 -2.09
N VAL A 454 2.63 -9.54 -3.01
CA VAL A 454 1.69 -9.04 -4.03
C VAL A 454 2.31 -9.25 -5.41
N PHE A 455 1.54 -9.83 -6.32
CA PHE A 455 1.95 -10.09 -7.70
C PHE A 455 1.22 -9.12 -8.61
N LEU A 456 1.99 -8.34 -9.37
CA LEU A 456 1.49 -7.32 -10.29
C LEU A 456 1.85 -7.72 -11.71
N ALA A 457 0.92 -7.58 -12.65
CA ALA A 457 1.17 -7.78 -14.06
C ALA A 457 0.56 -6.65 -14.89
N LEU A 458 1.31 -6.16 -15.88
CA LEU A 458 0.86 -5.10 -16.79
C LEU A 458 1.20 -5.47 -18.23
N LYS A 459 0.20 -5.39 -19.12
CA LYS A 459 0.35 -5.59 -20.56
C LYS A 459 -0.45 -4.53 -21.35
N GLY A 460 0.16 -4.01 -22.41
CA GLY A 460 -0.40 -2.96 -23.25
C GLY A 460 -0.27 -1.55 -22.65
N SER A 461 -0.81 -0.56 -23.36
CA SER A 461 -0.74 0.87 -23.03
C SER A 461 -2.00 1.45 -22.40
N GLY A 462 -3.11 0.70 -22.42
CA GLY A 462 -4.41 1.20 -21.97
C GLY A 462 -4.56 1.27 -20.45
N GLN A 463 -3.64 0.65 -19.71
CA GLN A 463 -3.64 0.58 -18.25
C GLN A 463 -2.28 0.97 -17.69
N SER A 464 -2.25 1.34 -16.41
CA SER A 464 -1.01 1.68 -15.70
C SER A 464 -0.96 1.02 -14.33
N ILE A 465 0.26 0.78 -13.87
CA ILE A 465 0.57 0.43 -12.49
C ILE A 465 1.81 1.23 -12.08
N TYR A 466 1.67 1.95 -10.96
CA TYR A 466 2.74 2.67 -10.28
C TYR A 466 3.01 1.99 -8.95
N ILE A 467 4.28 1.75 -8.63
CA ILE A 467 4.72 1.16 -7.36
C ILE A 467 5.36 2.26 -6.53
N GLY A 468 4.69 2.68 -5.47
CA GLY A 468 5.24 3.55 -4.42
C GLY A 468 6.21 2.77 -3.54
N ILE A 469 7.36 3.40 -3.26
CA ILE A 469 8.43 2.79 -2.45
C ILE A 469 8.66 3.64 -1.20
N GLY A 470 8.31 3.07 -0.04
CA GLY A 470 8.59 3.67 1.26
C GLY A 470 9.80 3.04 1.95
N SER A 471 10.14 3.57 3.12
CA SER A 471 11.15 2.98 4.01
C SER A 471 10.65 1.72 4.70
N ASP A 472 9.34 1.58 4.90
CA ASP A 472 8.69 0.54 5.71
C ASP A 472 7.64 -0.29 4.96
N GLN A 473 7.23 0.12 3.75
CA GLN A 473 6.17 -0.56 3.00
C GLN A 473 6.29 -0.32 1.48
N TYR A 474 5.61 -1.16 0.71
CA TYR A 474 5.30 -0.89 -0.69
C TYR A 474 3.84 -0.53 -0.85
N MET A 475 3.53 0.29 -1.84
CA MET A 475 2.18 0.58 -2.27
C MET A 475 2.12 0.47 -3.79
N PHE A 476 0.95 0.16 -4.32
CA PHE A 476 0.74 0.19 -5.76
C PHE A 476 -0.63 0.78 -6.07
N SER A 477 -0.73 1.41 -7.22
CA SER A 477 -1.99 1.97 -7.69
C SER A 477 -1.98 2.08 -9.21
N SER A 478 -3.16 2.10 -9.82
CA SER A 478 -3.28 2.37 -11.25
C SER A 478 -2.97 3.83 -11.59
N GLU A 479 -3.05 4.74 -10.61
CA GLU A 479 -2.74 6.17 -10.77
C GLU A 479 -1.95 6.73 -9.59
N LEU A 480 -1.18 7.79 -9.82
CA LEU A 480 -0.36 8.43 -8.76
C LEU A 480 -1.20 8.93 -7.58
N TYR A 481 -2.47 9.29 -7.82
CA TYR A 481 -3.39 9.79 -6.79
C TYR A 481 -3.60 8.80 -5.65
N GLY A 482 -3.49 7.50 -5.93
CA GLY A 482 -3.59 6.45 -4.93
C GLY A 482 -2.33 6.26 -4.08
N LEU A 483 -1.24 6.99 -4.37
CA LEU A 483 0.06 6.87 -3.70
C LEU A 483 0.46 8.13 -2.91
N VAL A 484 0.21 9.32 -3.48
CA VAL A 484 0.82 10.60 -3.07
C VAL A 484 0.48 11.06 -1.66
N GLU A 485 -0.58 10.54 -1.03
CA GLU A 485 -0.88 10.81 0.39
C GLU A 485 0.25 10.30 1.31
N VAL A 486 0.90 9.17 0.97
CA VAL A 486 1.97 8.59 1.79
C VAL A 486 3.32 8.59 1.08
N MET A 487 3.35 8.38 -0.23
CA MET A 487 4.59 8.18 -1.00
C MET A 487 4.62 9.03 -2.27
N PRO A 488 5.54 10.01 -2.36
CA PRO A 488 5.74 10.74 -3.60
C PRO A 488 6.65 9.98 -4.58
N ASN A 489 7.49 9.06 -4.11
CA ASN A 489 8.45 8.35 -4.95
C ASN A 489 7.87 7.03 -5.46
N PHE A 490 8.00 6.78 -6.77
CA PHE A 490 7.42 5.62 -7.41
C PHE A 490 8.27 5.08 -8.58
N VAL A 491 8.03 3.82 -8.93
CA VAL A 491 8.47 3.19 -10.19
C VAL A 491 7.23 2.93 -11.05
N LYS A 492 7.27 3.28 -12.34
CA LYS A 492 6.19 3.03 -13.30
C LYS A 492 6.46 1.75 -14.07
N MET A 493 5.50 0.82 -14.10
CA MET A 493 5.56 -0.34 -15.00
C MET A 493 5.31 0.08 -16.45
N ASN A 494 5.91 -0.65 -17.40
CA ASN A 494 5.72 -0.44 -18.83
C ASN A 494 5.19 -1.71 -19.50
N GLY A 495 3.88 -1.76 -19.73
CA GLY A 495 3.19 -2.90 -20.35
C GLY A 495 3.44 -3.10 -21.84
N GLU A 496 4.05 -2.12 -22.52
CA GLU A 496 4.38 -2.20 -23.95
C GLU A 496 5.77 -2.78 -24.21
N THR A 497 6.66 -2.70 -23.22
CA THR A 497 8.02 -3.24 -23.37
C THR A 497 8.05 -4.76 -23.39
N GLY A 498 8.76 -5.31 -24.38
CA GLY A 498 9.17 -6.72 -24.45
C GLY A 498 10.68 -6.87 -24.52
N ASN A 499 11.17 -8.11 -24.46
CA ASN A 499 12.59 -8.45 -24.36
C ASN A 499 13.46 -8.02 -25.58
N ARG A 500 12.89 -7.65 -26.73
CA ARG A 500 13.56 -7.12 -27.95
C ARG A 500 12.48 -6.66 -28.94
N ARG A 501 12.86 -5.89 -29.98
CA ARG A 501 11.97 -5.38 -31.07
C ARG A 501 11.10 -6.43 -31.79
N GLU A 502 11.30 -7.73 -31.52
CA GLU A 502 10.64 -8.85 -32.20
C GLU A 502 10.07 -9.92 -31.24
N SER A 503 10.02 -9.71 -29.92
CA SER A 503 9.40 -10.69 -29.00
C SER A 503 7.90 -10.46 -28.85
N ALA A 504 7.10 -11.48 -29.20
CA ALA A 504 5.64 -11.50 -29.07
C ALA A 504 5.12 -11.49 -27.62
N ALA A 505 5.98 -11.70 -26.62
CA ALA A 505 5.61 -11.64 -25.21
C ALA A 505 5.92 -10.26 -24.62
N THR A 506 5.03 -9.31 -24.87
CA THR A 506 5.01 -7.99 -24.21
C THR A 506 4.36 -8.10 -22.83
N GLY A 507 4.82 -7.27 -21.89
CA GLY A 507 4.27 -7.19 -20.55
C GLY A 507 5.31 -7.42 -19.46
N GLN A 508 5.06 -6.82 -18.29
CA GLN A 508 5.94 -6.86 -17.13
C GLN A 508 5.22 -7.44 -15.92
N ILE A 509 5.96 -8.19 -15.11
CA ILE A 509 5.53 -8.75 -13.83
C ILE A 509 6.44 -8.22 -12.74
N PHE A 510 5.84 -7.68 -11.68
CA PHE A 510 6.53 -7.20 -10.50
C PHE A 510 5.97 -7.93 -9.29
N ILE A 511 6.83 -8.48 -8.43
CA ILE A 511 6.47 -9.17 -7.20
C ILE A 511 7.03 -8.36 -6.04
N LEU A 512 6.13 -7.86 -5.19
CA LEU A 512 6.45 -7.10 -3.99
C LEU A 512 6.42 -8.03 -2.79
N ASP A 513 7.45 -8.00 -1.97
CA ASP A 513 7.59 -8.90 -0.82
C ASP A 513 7.87 -8.11 0.47
N GLN A 514 6.95 -8.18 1.44
CA GLN A 514 7.10 -7.53 2.74
C GLN A 514 8.22 -8.11 3.60
N SER A 515 8.62 -9.37 3.37
CA SER A 515 9.72 -10.00 4.10
C SER A 515 11.10 -9.53 3.61
N SER A 516 11.14 -8.86 2.45
CA SER A 516 12.36 -8.35 1.84
C SER A 516 12.99 -7.20 2.64
N PRO A 517 14.24 -6.80 2.35
CA PRO A 517 14.87 -5.62 2.94
C PRO A 517 14.19 -4.28 2.61
N GLY A 518 13.15 -4.26 1.76
CA GLY A 518 12.52 -3.04 1.25
C GLY A 518 13.31 -2.40 0.09
N GLY A 519 12.87 -1.21 -0.35
CA GLY A 519 13.50 -0.47 -1.44
C GLY A 519 13.42 -1.17 -2.80
N LEU A 520 14.32 -0.88 -3.74
CA LEU A 520 14.30 -1.53 -5.06
C LEU A 520 14.69 -3.01 -5.00
N THR A 521 15.52 -3.40 -4.04
CA THR A 521 16.04 -4.77 -3.90
C THR A 521 15.00 -5.78 -3.45
N GLY A 522 13.89 -5.31 -2.87
CA GLY A 522 12.77 -6.15 -2.47
C GLY A 522 11.73 -6.39 -3.57
N ILE A 523 11.94 -5.85 -4.77
CA ILE A 523 11.06 -6.04 -5.93
C ILE A 523 11.71 -7.05 -6.87
N ALA A 524 11.08 -8.21 -7.06
CA ALA A 524 11.45 -9.10 -8.15
C ALA A 524 10.67 -8.70 -9.41
N ALA A 525 11.34 -8.58 -10.54
CA ALA A 525 10.70 -8.17 -11.79
C ALA A 525 11.16 -9.02 -12.98
N CYS A 526 10.23 -9.34 -13.87
CA CYS A 526 10.50 -10.05 -15.12
C CYS A 526 9.50 -9.68 -16.22
N TYR A 527 9.83 -9.98 -17.47
CA TYR A 527 8.88 -9.94 -18.57
C TYR A 527 8.02 -11.22 -18.59
N TYR A 528 6.92 -11.21 -19.36
CA TYR A 528 6.04 -12.39 -19.48
C TYR A 528 6.77 -13.62 -20.07
N ASP A 529 7.87 -13.44 -20.81
CA ASP A 529 8.73 -14.53 -21.27
C ASP A 529 9.65 -15.13 -20.20
N GLY A 530 9.69 -14.55 -19.00
CA GLY A 530 10.51 -14.99 -17.87
C GLY A 530 11.86 -14.30 -17.76
N LYS A 531 12.26 -13.43 -18.71
CA LYS A 531 13.51 -12.70 -18.57
C LYS A 531 13.42 -11.68 -17.44
N ALA A 532 14.38 -11.74 -16.51
CA ALA A 532 14.49 -10.81 -15.40
C ALA A 532 14.68 -9.35 -15.85
N ILE A 533 14.08 -8.43 -15.09
CA ILE A 533 14.22 -6.98 -15.22
C ILE A 533 15.05 -6.48 -14.04
N SER A 534 16.08 -5.67 -14.33
CA SER A 534 16.88 -5.02 -13.28
C SER A 534 16.40 -3.58 -13.11
N ILE A 535 15.77 -3.31 -11.97
CA ILE A 535 15.27 -1.99 -11.60
C ILE A 535 16.42 -1.17 -10.99
N LYS A 536 16.60 0.06 -11.48
CA LYS A 536 17.69 0.97 -11.09
C LYS A 536 17.14 2.16 -10.33
N LYS A 537 18.02 2.86 -9.61
CA LYS A 537 17.67 4.13 -8.94
C LYS A 537 17.16 5.21 -9.90
N SER A 538 17.60 5.18 -11.16
CA SER A 538 17.12 6.07 -12.22
C SER A 538 15.66 5.85 -12.61
N ASP A 539 15.08 4.69 -12.25
CA ASP A 539 13.69 4.36 -12.57
C ASP A 539 12.71 4.91 -11.50
N ILE A 540 13.26 5.43 -10.39
CA ILE A 540 12.49 6.11 -9.35
C ILE A 540 12.20 7.53 -9.81
N HIS A 541 10.92 7.86 -9.87
CA HIS A 541 10.41 9.19 -10.16
C HIS A 541 9.73 9.76 -8.91
N LYS A 542 9.69 11.08 -8.80
CA LYS A 542 8.92 11.79 -7.77
C LYS A 542 7.66 12.36 -8.42
N ALA A 543 6.51 12.14 -7.79
CA ALA A 543 5.25 12.72 -8.23
C ALA A 543 5.28 14.24 -8.05
N GLU A 544 4.86 14.96 -9.09
CA GLU A 544 4.72 16.42 -9.08
C GLU A 544 3.35 16.88 -8.58
N ILE A 545 2.46 15.92 -8.29
CA ILE A 545 1.11 16.17 -7.79
C ILE A 545 1.01 15.80 -6.32
N THR A 546 0.27 16.60 -5.56
CA THR A 546 0.01 16.38 -4.14
C THR A 546 -1.46 16.10 -3.87
N THR A 547 -1.81 15.67 -2.65
CA THR A 547 -3.20 15.50 -2.25
C THR A 547 -3.97 16.82 -2.21
N ARG A 548 -3.29 17.96 -2.09
CA ARG A 548 -3.90 19.30 -2.12
C ARG A 548 -4.44 19.63 -3.51
N ASP A 549 -3.73 19.21 -4.56
CA ASP A 549 -4.10 19.53 -5.95
C ASP A 549 -5.36 18.76 -6.40
N ILE A 550 -5.55 17.56 -5.86
CA ILE A 550 -6.65 16.64 -6.18
C ILE A 550 -7.76 16.60 -5.12
N ASP A 551 -7.71 17.50 -4.14
CA ASP A 551 -8.78 17.60 -3.14
C ASP A 551 -10.03 18.22 -3.78
N ARG A 552 -11.19 17.61 -3.54
CA ARG A 552 -12.47 18.15 -4.04
C ARG A 552 -12.94 19.35 -3.22
N GLY A 553 -12.44 19.56 -2.01
CA GLY A 553 -12.97 20.54 -1.06
C GLY A 553 -14.44 20.29 -0.75
N ASP A 554 -15.18 21.37 -0.50
CA ASP A 554 -16.61 21.33 -0.16
C ASP A 554 -17.53 21.20 -1.40
N TYR A 555 -16.96 21.05 -2.59
CA TYR A 555 -17.73 20.92 -3.83
C TYR A 555 -18.40 19.54 -3.92
N SER A 556 -19.64 19.51 -4.39
CA SER A 556 -20.36 18.24 -4.64
C SER A 556 -19.71 17.41 -5.75
N HIS A 557 -19.10 18.06 -6.75
CA HIS A 557 -18.44 17.41 -7.89
C HIS A 557 -17.14 18.12 -8.29
N PHE A 558 -16.14 17.38 -8.77
CA PHE A 558 -14.90 17.94 -9.32
C PHE A 558 -15.16 18.92 -10.47
N PHE A 559 -16.14 18.64 -11.33
CA PHE A 559 -16.51 19.54 -12.43
C PHE A 559 -16.94 20.93 -11.93
N LEU A 560 -17.70 21.00 -10.83
CA LEU A 560 -18.11 22.27 -10.23
C LEU A 560 -16.92 23.03 -9.63
N LYS A 561 -15.99 22.31 -8.98
CA LYS A 561 -14.72 22.87 -8.49
C LYS A 561 -13.92 23.47 -9.65
N GLU A 562 -13.68 22.71 -10.71
CA GLU A 562 -12.87 23.13 -11.85
C GLU A 562 -13.47 24.34 -12.58
N ILE A 563 -14.80 24.38 -12.76
CA ILE A 563 -15.48 25.57 -13.32
C ILE A 563 -15.31 26.78 -12.39
N SER A 564 -15.54 26.61 -11.09
CA SER A 564 -15.48 27.71 -10.11
C SER A 564 -14.06 28.26 -9.95
N GLU A 565 -13.05 27.39 -10.06
CA GLU A 565 -11.63 27.75 -9.94
C GLU A 565 -11.01 28.22 -11.26
N SER A 566 -11.73 28.17 -12.39
CA SER A 566 -11.21 28.52 -13.72
C SER A 566 -10.59 29.92 -13.78
N ALA A 567 -11.23 30.93 -13.21
CA ALA A 567 -10.72 32.30 -13.17
C ALA A 567 -9.39 32.40 -12.38
N VAL A 568 -9.31 31.67 -11.26
CA VAL A 568 -8.08 31.61 -10.43
C VAL A 568 -6.99 30.85 -11.17
N SER A 569 -7.34 29.76 -11.86
CA SER A 569 -6.41 28.98 -12.68
C SER A 569 -5.81 29.83 -13.80
N ILE A 570 -6.65 30.58 -14.54
CA ILE A 570 -6.19 31.50 -15.58
C ILE A 570 -5.28 32.59 -14.98
N LYS A 571 -5.68 33.22 -13.87
CA LYS A 571 -4.84 34.22 -13.18
C LYS A 571 -3.47 33.65 -12.82
N ARG A 572 -3.42 32.43 -12.27
CA ARG A 572 -2.16 31.74 -11.93
C ARG A 572 -1.31 31.42 -13.15
N THR A 573 -1.91 30.93 -14.24
CA THR A 573 -1.19 30.67 -15.49
C THR A 573 -0.59 31.95 -16.05
N LEU A 574 -1.33 33.06 -16.04
CA LEU A 574 -0.87 34.36 -16.55
C LEU A 574 0.19 35.03 -15.66
N GLN A 575 0.22 34.76 -14.35
CA GLN A 575 1.22 35.33 -13.44
C GLN A 575 2.67 34.93 -13.76
N GLY A 576 2.89 33.82 -14.49
CA GLY A 576 4.21 33.43 -15.01
C GLY A 576 4.58 34.06 -16.37
N PHE A 577 3.62 34.72 -17.04
CA PHE A 577 3.82 35.34 -18.35
C PHE A 577 3.55 36.85 -18.24
N VAL A 578 4.60 37.64 -18.00
CA VAL A 578 4.53 39.09 -18.21
C VAL A 578 4.48 39.32 -19.73
N PHE A 579 3.29 39.57 -20.26
CA PHE A 579 3.14 40.06 -21.63
C PHE A 579 3.57 41.54 -21.65
N TYR A 580 4.70 41.81 -22.30
CA TYR A 580 5.21 43.16 -22.58
C TYR A 580 4.34 43.90 -23.60
#